data_AF-A0A0N0DSU2-F1
#
_entry.id   AF-A0A0N0DSU2-F1
#
_cell.length_a   1.000
_cell.length_b   1.000
_cell.length_c   1.000
_cell.angle_alpha   90.00
_cell.angle_beta   90.00
_cell.angle_gamma   90.00
#
_symmetry.space_group_name_H-M   'P 1'
#
loop_
_entity.id
_entity.type
_entity.pdbx_description
1 polymer ?
#
loop_
_entity_poly.entity_id
_entity_poly.type
_entity_poly.pdbx_seq_one_letter_code
_entity_poly.pdbx_strand_id
1 'polypeptide(L)'
;MMYHGGCVSASGSAVALHTAVRAYSEVRNNYSGRPSSPWAAPGEAPSYPSVRSPFPLPQPRFRKTHIEWMLHHGHGDRYGKYGPSREIADFEYADGTPSSISSRRFAYKHHQDHLLVQLIRAGATVERFEEEELLPRIPGTPEQRDWDPEVPLFLEDLDEAGRPPRAMSPDMMARVMEERFTSDTGRTPVNLANKHAGESLEPNTMFATFDPAAFVSDAVRMDERKPFWSRRRWALNDNFMVPMSPKPKNTIPDE
;
A
#
# COMPACT_ATOMS: atom_id res chain seq x y z
N MET A 1 -37.27 59.33 -55.22
CA MET A 1 -37.30 59.03 -53.78
C MET A 1 -38.39 58.00 -53.55
N MET A 2 -38.01 56.73 -53.38
CA MET A 2 -38.92 55.66 -52.95
C MET A 2 -38.27 55.02 -51.72
N TYR A 3 -38.98 55.10 -50.59
CA TYR A 3 -38.67 54.37 -49.37
C TYR A 3 -39.07 52.92 -49.56
N HIS A 4 -38.18 51.97 -49.26
CA HIS A 4 -38.57 50.60 -48.95
C HIS A 4 -37.88 50.17 -47.65
N GLY A 5 -38.74 49.74 -46.73
CA GLY A 5 -38.40 49.40 -45.36
C GLY A 5 -37.58 48.13 -45.24
N GLY A 6 -36.84 48.06 -44.14
CA GLY A 6 -35.97 46.95 -43.81
C GLY A 6 -36.73 45.66 -43.52
N CYS A 7 -36.07 44.55 -43.84
CA CYS A 7 -36.36 43.25 -43.27
C CYS A 7 -35.31 42.97 -42.19
N VAL A 8 -35.73 43.06 -40.93
CA VAL A 8 -34.98 42.48 -39.82
C VAL A 8 -35.19 40.98 -39.93
N SER A 9 -34.14 40.25 -40.28
CA SER A 9 -34.17 38.79 -40.32
C SER A 9 -34.32 38.30 -38.88
N ALA A 10 -35.53 37.89 -38.52
CA ALA A 10 -35.79 37.19 -37.27
C ALA A 10 -35.03 35.87 -37.33
N SER A 11 -33.90 35.80 -36.63
CA SER A 11 -33.23 34.55 -36.32
C SER A 11 -34.20 33.71 -35.50
N GLY A 12 -34.83 32.74 -36.17
CA GLY A 12 -35.64 31.73 -35.53
C GLY A 12 -34.78 31.02 -34.50
N SER A 13 -34.99 31.37 -33.23
CA SER A 13 -34.54 30.59 -32.10
C SER A 13 -35.16 29.22 -32.26
N ALA A 14 -34.37 28.28 -32.78
CA ALA A 14 -34.70 26.87 -32.74
C ALA A 14 -34.80 26.51 -31.26
N VAL A 15 -36.02 26.55 -30.74
CA VAL A 15 -36.37 25.98 -29.45
C VAL A 15 -35.96 24.52 -29.53
N ALA A 16 -34.78 24.23 -28.96
CA ALA A 16 -34.34 22.88 -28.71
C ALA A 16 -35.41 22.26 -27.81
N LEU A 17 -36.33 21.53 -28.42
CA LEU A 17 -37.23 20.60 -27.76
C LEU A 17 -36.33 19.53 -27.14
N HIS A 18 -35.80 19.82 -25.96
CA HIS A 18 -35.36 18.83 -25.02
C HIS A 18 -36.60 18.02 -24.63
N THR A 19 -36.93 17.05 -25.47
CA THR A 19 -37.60 15.84 -25.02
C THR A 19 -36.66 15.25 -23.96
N ALA A 20 -36.90 15.61 -22.70
CA ALA A 20 -36.30 14.94 -21.57
C ALA A 20 -36.87 13.52 -21.59
N VAL A 21 -36.25 12.65 -22.39
CA VAL A 21 -36.49 11.22 -22.34
C VAL A 21 -36.14 10.82 -20.92
N ARG A 22 -37.16 10.52 -20.12
CA ARG A 22 -36.97 9.99 -18.76
C ARG A 22 -36.08 8.76 -18.89
N ALA A 23 -34.87 8.83 -18.35
CA ALA A 23 -33.98 7.69 -18.29
C ALA A 23 -34.55 6.72 -17.24
N TYR A 24 -35.23 5.67 -17.70
CA TYR A 24 -35.86 4.67 -16.82
C TYR A 24 -34.84 3.84 -16.04
N SER A 25 -33.65 3.64 -16.60
CA SER A 25 -32.55 2.91 -15.97
C SER A 25 -31.46 3.87 -15.50
N GLU A 26 -31.11 3.78 -14.21
CA GLU A 26 -30.06 4.58 -13.63
C GLU A 26 -28.69 3.91 -13.80
N VAL A 27 -27.72 4.66 -14.32
CA VAL A 27 -26.31 4.26 -14.37
C VAL A 27 -25.46 5.43 -13.89
N ARG A 28 -24.80 5.25 -12.73
CA ARG A 28 -23.91 6.26 -12.14
C ARG A 28 -22.64 5.61 -11.59
N ASN A 29 -21.48 6.12 -12.00
CA ASN A 29 -20.18 5.71 -11.47
C ASN A 29 -19.63 6.70 -10.43
N ASN A 30 -20.26 7.86 -10.27
CA ASN A 30 -19.89 8.88 -9.29
C ASN A 30 -21.14 9.49 -8.64
N TYR A 31 -20.95 10.18 -7.51
CA TYR A 31 -22.05 10.78 -6.76
C TYR A 31 -22.79 11.85 -7.56
N SER A 32 -22.06 12.72 -8.26
CA SER A 32 -22.60 13.85 -9.03
C SER A 32 -23.25 13.44 -10.36
N GLY A 33 -23.13 12.18 -10.78
CA GLY A 33 -23.65 11.70 -12.06
C GLY A 33 -22.96 12.26 -13.31
N ARG A 34 -21.86 13.03 -13.16
CA ARG A 34 -21.17 13.62 -14.31
C ARG A 34 -20.49 12.52 -15.13
N PRO A 35 -20.81 12.38 -16.43
CA PRO A 35 -20.14 11.39 -17.27
C PRO A 35 -18.72 11.88 -17.59
N SER A 36 -17.73 11.02 -17.40
CA SER A 36 -16.51 11.08 -18.23
C SER A 36 -16.83 10.39 -19.55
N SER A 37 -16.45 10.98 -20.69
CA SER A 37 -16.62 10.29 -21.97
C SER A 37 -15.79 9.00 -21.93
N PRO A 38 -16.42 7.82 -22.10
CA PRO A 38 -15.67 6.57 -22.18
C PRO A 38 -14.98 6.41 -23.54
N TRP A 39 -15.33 7.26 -24.50
CA TRP A 39 -14.84 7.22 -25.87
C TRP A 39 -13.79 8.30 -26.11
N ALA A 40 -12.70 7.92 -26.77
CA ALA A 40 -11.73 8.86 -27.31
C ALA A 40 -12.34 9.66 -28.47
N ALA A 41 -11.74 10.80 -28.80
CA ALA A 41 -12.17 11.57 -29.96
C ALA A 41 -11.93 10.79 -31.26
N PRO A 42 -12.70 11.06 -32.32
CA PRO A 42 -12.46 10.43 -33.63
C PRO A 42 -11.04 10.69 -34.13
N GLY A 43 -10.31 9.62 -34.45
CA GLY A 43 -8.91 9.69 -34.92
C GLY A 43 -7.86 9.59 -33.81
N GLU A 44 -8.25 9.63 -32.54
CA GLU A 44 -7.36 9.41 -31.41
C GLU A 44 -7.34 7.94 -30.98
N ALA A 45 -6.18 7.47 -30.51
CA ALA A 45 -6.07 6.14 -29.93
C ALA A 45 -6.76 6.09 -28.55
N PRO A 46 -7.55 5.05 -28.24
CA PRO A 46 -8.18 4.92 -26.93
C PRO A 46 -7.14 4.69 -25.83
N SER A 47 -7.41 5.25 -24.65
CA SER A 47 -6.61 5.00 -23.45
C SER A 47 -7.01 3.68 -22.80
N TYR A 48 -6.03 2.84 -22.46
CA TYR A 48 -6.25 1.57 -21.78
C TYR A 48 -5.70 1.62 -20.35
N PRO A 49 -6.41 1.03 -19.37
CA PRO A 49 -5.90 0.89 -18.02
C PRO A 49 -4.70 -0.07 -17.99
N SER A 50 -3.80 0.13 -17.02
CA SER A 50 -2.70 -0.80 -16.80
C SER A 50 -3.23 -2.21 -16.54
N VAL A 51 -2.74 -3.18 -17.31
CA VAL A 51 -3.10 -4.60 -17.20
C VAL A 51 -2.31 -5.31 -16.09
N ARG A 52 -1.21 -4.71 -15.63
CA ARG A 52 -0.35 -5.29 -14.59
C ARG A 52 -0.87 -4.94 -13.19
N SER A 53 -0.74 -5.90 -12.27
CA SER A 53 -0.97 -5.65 -10.84
C SER A 53 -0.01 -4.54 -10.37
N PRO A 54 -0.44 -3.64 -9.47
CA PRO A 54 0.42 -2.59 -8.91
C PRO A 54 1.42 -3.15 -7.89
N PHE A 55 2.11 -4.23 -8.25
CA PHE A 55 3.17 -4.82 -7.44
C PHE A 55 4.40 -3.90 -7.47
N PRO A 56 5.02 -3.59 -6.31
CA PRO A 56 6.07 -2.57 -6.23
C PRO A 56 7.36 -2.96 -6.97
N LEU A 57 7.63 -4.26 -7.12
CA LEU A 57 8.85 -4.73 -7.79
C LEU A 57 8.62 -4.97 -9.29
N PRO A 58 9.64 -4.78 -10.15
CA PRO A 58 9.53 -4.99 -11.60
C PRO A 58 9.32 -6.46 -11.98
N GLN A 59 9.67 -7.38 -11.09
CA GLN A 59 9.41 -8.81 -11.19
C GLN A 59 8.92 -9.34 -9.84
N PRO A 60 8.05 -10.34 -9.82
CA PRO A 60 7.34 -10.95 -10.95
C PRO A 60 6.29 -10.03 -11.62
N ARG A 61 6.06 -10.25 -12.92
CA ARG A 61 5.11 -9.44 -13.71
C ARG A 61 3.71 -10.07 -13.72
N PHE A 62 2.92 -9.82 -12.68
CA PHE A 62 1.56 -10.32 -12.60
C PHE A 62 0.59 -9.50 -13.44
N ARG A 63 -0.33 -10.19 -14.12
CA ARG A 63 -1.53 -9.58 -14.69
C ARG A 63 -2.53 -9.33 -13.56
N LYS A 64 -3.32 -8.25 -13.67
CA LYS A 64 -4.40 -7.96 -12.74
C LYS A 64 -5.36 -9.14 -12.63
N THR A 65 -5.64 -9.56 -11.41
CA THR A 65 -6.67 -10.55 -11.11
C THR A 65 -8.06 -9.95 -11.31
N HIS A 66 -9.09 -10.80 -11.32
CA HIS A 66 -10.48 -10.35 -11.41
C HIS A 66 -10.84 -9.37 -10.28
N ILE A 67 -10.39 -9.64 -9.04
CA ILE A 67 -10.65 -8.78 -7.88
C ILE A 67 -9.98 -7.42 -8.05
N GLU A 68 -8.74 -7.37 -8.55
CA GLU A 68 -8.05 -6.10 -8.81
C GLU A 68 -8.73 -5.28 -9.91
N TRP A 69 -9.35 -5.94 -10.90
CA TRP A 69 -10.20 -5.25 -11.88
C TRP A 69 -11.47 -4.68 -11.24
N MET A 70 -12.11 -5.41 -10.31
CA MET A 70 -13.27 -4.88 -9.58
C MET A 70 -12.90 -3.64 -8.76
N LEU A 71 -11.80 -3.70 -8.02
CA LEU A 71 -11.26 -2.59 -7.24
C LEU A 71 -10.90 -1.40 -8.15
N HIS A 72 -10.28 -1.66 -9.31
CA HIS A 72 -9.97 -0.65 -10.31
C HIS A 72 -11.23 0.05 -10.84
N HIS A 73 -12.35 -0.66 -10.95
CA HIS A 73 -13.64 -0.09 -11.39
C HIS A 73 -14.49 0.44 -10.23
N GLY A 74 -13.92 0.69 -9.04
CA GLY A 74 -14.59 1.36 -7.93
C GLY A 74 -15.58 0.49 -7.15
N HIS A 75 -15.55 -0.82 -7.35
CA HIS A 75 -16.26 -1.79 -6.49
C HIS A 75 -15.34 -2.21 -5.33
N GLY A 76 -15.91 -2.88 -4.32
CA GLY A 76 -15.12 -3.54 -3.29
C GLY A 76 -14.51 -4.86 -3.77
N ASP A 77 -14.03 -5.65 -2.81
CA ASP A 77 -13.48 -6.99 -3.00
C ASP A 77 -14.50 -8.02 -3.54
N ARG A 78 -15.80 -7.68 -3.51
CA ARG A 78 -16.90 -8.51 -3.97
C ARG A 78 -18.01 -7.66 -4.59
N TYR A 79 -18.86 -8.31 -5.36
CA TYR A 79 -20.08 -7.70 -5.89
C TYR A 79 -21.03 -7.31 -4.75
N GLY A 80 -21.76 -6.20 -4.90
CA GLY A 80 -22.70 -5.70 -3.87
C GLY A 80 -22.04 -5.02 -2.66
N LYS A 81 -20.72 -4.78 -2.71
CA LYS A 81 -19.99 -3.98 -1.72
C LYS A 81 -19.36 -2.78 -2.42
N TYR A 82 -19.74 -1.58 -1.98
CA TYR A 82 -19.40 -0.32 -2.64
C TYR A 82 -19.82 -0.29 -4.13
N GLY A 83 -19.70 0.87 -4.75
CA GLY A 83 -20.04 1.06 -6.16
C GLY A 83 -21.54 1.06 -6.49
N PRO A 84 -21.88 1.08 -7.78
CA PRO A 84 -23.24 1.34 -8.27
C PRO A 84 -24.24 0.25 -7.87
N SER A 85 -23.80 -1.01 -7.89
CA SER A 85 -24.62 -2.19 -7.56
C SER A 85 -25.22 -2.20 -6.15
N ARG A 86 -24.76 -1.33 -5.25
CA ARG A 86 -25.28 -1.16 -3.88
C ARG A 86 -25.89 0.22 -3.63
N GLU A 87 -25.50 1.20 -4.44
CA GLU A 87 -25.89 2.60 -4.25
C GLU A 87 -27.19 2.96 -4.96
N ILE A 88 -27.42 2.38 -6.13
CA ILE A 88 -28.61 2.59 -6.94
C ILE A 88 -29.76 1.80 -6.31
N ALA A 89 -30.97 2.37 -6.32
CA ALA A 89 -32.15 1.68 -5.82
C ALA A 89 -32.50 0.49 -6.73
N ASP A 90 -32.89 -0.64 -6.13
CA ASP A 90 -33.22 -1.85 -6.89
C ASP A 90 -34.46 -1.67 -7.78
N PHE A 91 -35.38 -0.78 -7.38
CA PHE A 91 -36.59 -0.48 -8.15
C PHE A 91 -37.10 0.94 -7.87
N GLU A 92 -37.92 1.43 -8.80
CA GLU A 92 -38.80 2.59 -8.64
C GLU A 92 -40.24 2.19 -8.97
N TYR A 93 -41.23 2.89 -8.42
CA TYR A 93 -42.61 2.73 -8.84
C TYR A 93 -42.81 3.31 -10.25
N ALA A 94 -43.83 2.83 -10.98
CA ALA A 94 -44.05 3.23 -12.38
C ALA A 94 -44.37 4.73 -12.55
N ASP A 95 -44.92 5.36 -11.51
CA ASP A 95 -45.15 6.81 -11.45
C ASP A 95 -43.85 7.61 -11.21
N GLY A 96 -42.77 6.95 -10.78
CA GLY A 96 -41.49 7.56 -10.39
C GLY A 96 -41.33 7.83 -8.92
N THR A 97 -42.24 7.32 -8.07
CA THR A 97 -42.02 7.34 -6.63
C THR A 97 -40.80 6.45 -6.28
N PRO A 98 -39.81 6.94 -5.53
CA PRO A 98 -38.65 6.14 -5.15
C PRO A 98 -38.99 5.10 -4.08
N SER A 99 -38.13 4.09 -3.93
CA SER A 99 -38.23 3.11 -2.84
C SER A 99 -38.03 3.74 -1.45
N SER A 100 -38.60 3.17 -0.40
CA SER A 100 -38.38 3.60 0.98
C SER A 100 -36.98 3.27 1.49
N ILE A 101 -36.51 4.01 2.51
CA ILE A 101 -35.19 3.78 3.11
C ILE A 101 -35.26 2.58 4.06
N SER A 102 -34.63 1.47 3.67
CA SER A 102 -34.43 0.32 4.54
C SER A 102 -33.48 0.65 5.72
N SER A 103 -33.66 -0.01 6.86
CA SER A 103 -32.72 0.08 7.99
C SER A 103 -31.28 -0.28 7.60
N ARG A 104 -31.11 -1.24 6.68
CA ARG A 104 -29.79 -1.61 6.14
C ARG A 104 -29.19 -0.50 5.27
N ARG A 105 -30.03 0.22 4.52
CA ARG A 105 -29.61 1.38 3.72
C ARG A 105 -29.17 2.52 4.62
N PHE A 106 -29.89 2.77 5.70
CA PHE A 106 -29.51 3.76 6.72
C PHE A 106 -28.18 3.40 7.41
N ALA A 107 -28.04 2.16 7.91
CA ALA A 107 -26.80 1.70 8.53
C ALA A 107 -25.60 1.77 7.57
N TYR A 108 -25.83 1.51 6.28
CA TYR A 108 -24.80 1.67 5.26
C TYR A 108 -24.40 3.13 5.04
N LYS A 109 -25.35 4.07 5.04
CA LYS A 109 -25.03 5.52 5.00
C LYS A 109 -24.26 5.97 6.23
N HIS A 110 -24.68 5.53 7.42
CA HIS A 110 -23.92 5.76 8.64
C HIS A 110 -22.48 5.22 8.57
N HIS A 111 -22.27 4.04 7.96
CA HIS A 111 -20.92 3.51 7.71
C HIS A 111 -20.10 4.40 6.78
N GLN A 112 -20.70 4.94 5.71
CA GLN A 112 -20.00 5.88 4.81
C GLN A 112 -19.61 7.16 5.54
N ASP A 113 -20.52 7.72 6.33
CA ASP A 113 -20.26 8.90 7.14
C ASP A 113 -19.17 8.63 8.19
N HIS A 114 -19.17 7.42 8.78
CA HIS A 114 -18.14 7.02 9.73
C HIS A 114 -16.74 7.00 9.08
N LEU A 115 -16.61 6.50 7.85
CA LEU A 115 -15.33 6.54 7.12
C LEU A 115 -14.86 7.98 6.86
N LEU A 116 -15.78 8.89 6.54
CA LEU A 116 -15.47 10.32 6.38
C LEU A 116 -15.02 10.94 7.70
N VAL A 117 -15.70 10.63 8.80
CA VAL A 117 -15.34 11.12 10.14
C VAL A 117 -13.97 10.59 10.57
N GLN A 118 -13.64 9.33 10.27
CA GLN A 118 -12.31 8.78 10.53
C GLN A 118 -11.23 9.57 9.76
N LEU A 119 -11.45 9.82 8.46
CA LEU A 119 -10.51 10.59 7.64
C LEU A 119 -10.31 12.01 8.17
N ILE A 120 -11.40 12.72 8.49
CA ILE A 120 -11.36 14.10 8.99
C ILE A 120 -10.65 14.15 10.35
N ARG A 121 -10.97 13.25 11.27
CA ARG A 121 -10.34 13.22 12.60
C ARG A 121 -8.85 12.85 12.53
N ALA A 122 -8.49 11.92 11.66
CA ALA A 122 -7.08 11.57 11.44
C ALA A 122 -6.31 12.78 10.88
N GLY A 123 -6.85 13.46 9.85
CA GLY A 123 -6.26 14.68 9.30
C GLY A 123 -6.10 15.78 10.34
N ALA A 124 -7.16 16.10 11.09
CA ALA A 124 -7.11 17.12 12.14
C ALA A 124 -6.11 16.79 13.27
N THR A 125 -5.89 15.50 13.56
CA THR A 125 -4.88 15.08 14.53
C THR A 125 -3.46 15.35 14.02
N VAL A 126 -3.21 15.11 12.73
CA VAL A 126 -1.92 15.40 12.09
C VAL A 126 -1.68 16.91 12.03
N GLU A 127 -2.68 17.71 11.66
CA GLU A 127 -2.60 19.18 11.65
C GLU A 127 -2.26 19.73 13.04
N ARG A 128 -2.91 19.22 14.09
CA ARG A 128 -2.58 19.60 15.47
C ARG A 128 -1.15 19.19 15.86
N PHE A 129 -0.71 18.00 15.47
CA PHE A 129 0.65 17.55 15.78
C PHE A 129 1.71 18.37 15.04
N GLU A 130 1.40 18.86 13.85
CA GLU A 130 2.25 19.80 13.12
C GLU A 130 2.33 21.16 13.84
N GLU A 131 1.19 21.70 14.28
CA GLU A 131 1.13 22.98 15.03
C GLU A 131 1.85 22.90 16.39
N GLU A 132 1.77 21.75 17.07
CA GLU A 132 2.47 21.47 18.32
C GLU A 132 3.94 21.07 18.12
N GLU A 133 4.44 21.06 16.88
CA GLU A 133 5.80 20.64 16.50
C GLU A 133 6.16 19.21 16.98
N LEU A 134 5.17 18.34 17.10
CA LEU A 134 5.33 16.94 17.55
C LEU A 134 5.67 15.97 16.43
N LEU A 135 5.56 16.39 15.16
CA LEU A 135 5.94 15.57 14.01
C LEU A 135 7.47 15.59 13.85
N PRO A 136 8.16 14.44 14.07
CA PRO A 136 9.60 14.41 13.96
C PRO A 136 10.04 14.56 12.51
N ARG A 137 11.19 15.20 12.31
CA ARG A 137 11.82 15.33 10.98
C ARG A 137 12.42 14.01 10.49
N ILE A 138 12.88 13.18 11.43
CA ILE A 138 13.48 11.88 11.13
C ILE A 138 12.36 10.84 10.85
N PRO A 139 12.39 10.18 9.69
CA PRO A 139 11.45 9.11 9.37
C PRO A 139 11.54 7.93 10.34
N GLY A 140 10.40 7.29 10.60
CA GLY A 140 10.30 6.07 11.39
C GLY A 140 10.46 6.26 12.89
N THR A 141 10.05 5.24 13.65
CA THR A 141 10.24 5.18 15.11
C THR A 141 11.67 4.75 15.45
N PRO A 142 12.17 5.01 16.67
CA PRO A 142 13.49 4.52 17.09
C PRO A 142 13.66 3.01 16.90
N GLU A 143 12.62 2.22 17.26
CA GLU A 143 12.62 0.77 17.05
C GLU A 143 12.77 0.37 15.58
N GLN A 144 12.15 1.11 14.67
CA GLN A 144 12.30 0.87 13.24
C GLN A 144 13.71 1.22 12.77
N ARG A 145 14.29 2.34 13.24
CA ARG A 145 15.64 2.78 12.86
C ARG A 145 16.72 1.82 13.34
N ASP A 146 16.55 1.23 14.53
CA ASP A 146 17.47 0.24 15.08
C ASP A 146 17.43 -1.08 14.30
N TRP A 147 16.27 -1.41 13.72
CA TRP A 147 16.05 -2.67 13.00
C TRP A 147 16.33 -2.58 11.50
N ASP A 148 15.96 -1.47 10.87
CA ASP A 148 16.00 -1.27 9.42
C ASP A 148 17.25 -0.47 8.99
N PRO A 149 18.29 -1.13 8.45
CA PRO A 149 19.50 -0.45 8.01
C PRO A 149 19.30 0.39 6.74
N GLU A 150 18.13 0.34 6.08
CA GLU A 150 17.81 1.21 4.94
C GLU A 150 17.50 2.65 5.39
N VAL A 151 17.11 2.85 6.66
CA VAL A 151 16.89 4.20 7.19
C VAL A 151 18.25 4.88 7.41
N PRO A 152 18.53 6.04 6.79
CA PRO A 152 19.81 6.72 6.94
C PRO A 152 20.15 7.03 8.40
N LEU A 153 21.44 7.01 8.75
CA LEU A 153 21.91 7.48 10.05
C LEU A 153 21.87 9.00 10.09
N PHE A 154 20.97 9.56 10.90
CA PHE A 154 20.87 11.00 11.15
C PHE A 154 21.82 11.37 12.31
N LEU A 155 23.09 11.65 11.99
CA LEU A 155 24.18 11.87 12.97
C LEU A 155 24.24 13.30 13.53
N GLU A 156 23.53 14.26 12.92
CA GLU A 156 23.51 15.66 13.38
C GLU A 156 22.74 15.84 14.70
N ASP A 157 21.99 14.82 15.12
CA ASP A 157 21.11 14.87 16.28
C ASP A 157 21.78 14.23 17.52
N LEU A 158 22.65 15.01 18.16
CA LEU A 158 22.75 15.05 19.63
C LEU A 158 21.48 15.66 20.28
N ASP A 159 20.37 15.72 19.53
CA ASP A 159 19.05 16.04 20.05
C ASP A 159 18.56 14.84 20.87
N GLU A 160 19.03 14.82 22.11
CA GLU A 160 18.41 14.33 23.35
C GLU A 160 17.12 13.52 23.19
N ALA A 161 17.20 12.38 22.49
CA ALA A 161 16.05 11.55 22.13
C ALA A 161 14.91 12.39 21.50
N GLY A 162 14.84 12.45 20.17
CA GLY A 162 13.67 12.85 19.36
C GLY A 162 12.42 11.99 19.59
N ARG A 163 12.12 11.74 20.86
CA ARG A 163 10.96 11.06 21.37
C ARG A 163 9.91 12.15 21.51
N PRO A 164 8.78 12.06 20.79
CA PRO A 164 7.67 12.94 21.08
C PRO A 164 7.37 12.83 22.59
N PRO A 165 7.01 13.93 23.29
CA PRO A 165 6.65 13.89 24.69
C PRO A 165 5.74 12.69 24.95
N ARG A 166 6.26 11.75 25.74
CA ARG A 166 5.55 10.51 26.08
C ARG A 166 4.28 10.92 26.81
N ALA A 167 3.13 10.80 26.15
CA ALA A 167 1.89 10.66 26.88
C ALA A 167 2.04 9.38 27.72
N MET A 168 2.44 9.53 28.99
CA MET A 168 2.58 8.39 29.89
C MET A 168 1.24 7.67 29.90
N SER A 169 1.17 6.51 29.26
CA SER A 169 -0.05 5.72 29.31
C SER A 169 -0.33 5.42 30.77
N PRO A 170 -1.55 5.69 31.28
CA PRO A 170 -1.93 5.27 32.63
C PRO A 170 -2.07 3.74 32.71
N ASP A 171 -2.12 3.06 31.55
CA ASP A 171 -2.27 1.61 31.44
C ASP A 171 -0.91 0.89 31.50
N MET A 172 -0.76 0.04 32.53
CA MET A 172 0.40 -0.84 32.74
C MET A 172 0.52 -1.90 31.65
N MET A 173 -0.59 -2.37 31.07
CA MET A 173 -0.53 -3.39 30.01
C MET A 173 0.13 -2.85 28.74
N ALA A 174 -0.15 -1.60 28.38
CA ALA A 174 0.51 -0.93 27.26
C ALA A 174 2.02 -0.82 27.48
N ARG A 175 2.46 -0.45 28.70
CA ARG A 175 3.88 -0.39 29.05
C ARG A 175 4.57 -1.75 28.96
N VAL A 176 3.94 -2.80 29.48
CA VAL A 176 4.50 -4.16 29.44
C VAL A 176 4.58 -4.69 28.01
N MET A 177 3.62 -4.36 27.14
CA MET A 177 3.70 -4.72 25.72
C MET A 177 4.86 -4.00 25.03
N GLU A 178 5.00 -2.67 25.22
CA GLU A 178 6.11 -1.88 24.68
C GLU A 178 7.47 -2.44 25.15
N GLU A 179 7.62 -2.74 26.45
CA GLU A 179 8.84 -3.34 27.00
C GLU A 179 9.17 -4.71 26.40
N ARG A 180 8.17 -5.53 26.06
CA ARG A 180 8.41 -6.84 25.45
C ARG A 180 8.89 -6.71 24.02
N PHE A 181 8.22 -5.89 23.20
CA PHE A 181 8.60 -5.68 21.80
C PHE A 181 9.98 -5.02 21.65
N THR A 182 10.27 -4.03 22.50
CA THR A 182 11.61 -3.41 22.55
C THR A 182 12.71 -4.34 23.04
N SER A 183 12.36 -5.39 23.79
CA SER A 183 13.36 -6.31 24.35
C SER A 183 13.73 -7.48 23.45
N ASP A 184 12.93 -7.73 22.40
CA ASP A 184 13.11 -8.80 21.40
C ASP A 184 14.04 -8.40 20.25
N THR A 185 14.29 -7.10 20.05
CA THR A 185 15.27 -6.61 19.10
C THR A 185 16.70 -6.86 19.63
N GLY A 186 17.25 -8.02 19.27
CA GLY A 186 18.69 -8.29 19.23
C GLY A 186 19.53 -7.72 20.36
N ARG A 187 19.36 -8.22 21.60
CA ARG A 187 20.14 -7.74 22.75
C ARG A 187 21.63 -7.86 22.48
N THR A 188 22.36 -6.76 22.71
CA THR A 188 23.82 -6.76 22.69
C THR A 188 24.35 -7.80 23.68
N PRO A 189 25.31 -8.66 23.28
CA PRO A 189 25.92 -9.60 24.21
C PRO A 189 26.53 -8.85 25.41
N VAL A 190 26.26 -9.33 26.62
CA VAL A 190 26.74 -8.70 27.87
C VAL A 190 28.27 -8.57 27.92
N ASN A 191 28.98 -9.44 27.20
CA ASN A 191 30.44 -9.40 27.10
C ASN A 191 30.98 -8.22 26.27
N LEU A 192 30.14 -7.58 25.44
CA LEU A 192 30.52 -6.45 24.59
C LEU A 192 30.10 -5.11 25.18
N ALA A 193 28.91 -5.06 25.78
CA ALA A 193 28.43 -3.91 26.54
C ALA A 193 27.48 -4.39 27.64
N ASN A 194 27.83 -4.10 28.89
CA ASN A 194 27.00 -4.51 30.02
C ASN A 194 25.85 -3.51 30.24
N LYS A 195 24.67 -3.86 29.74
CA LYS A 195 23.43 -3.08 29.94
C LYS A 195 23.12 -2.82 31.42
N HIS A 196 23.46 -3.74 32.33
CA HIS A 196 23.22 -3.55 33.77
C HIS A 196 24.14 -2.51 34.40
N ALA A 197 25.27 -2.21 33.76
CA ALA A 197 26.18 -1.13 34.12
C ALA A 197 25.89 0.18 33.34
N GLY A 198 24.88 0.18 32.46
CA GLY A 198 24.54 1.32 31.61
C GLY A 198 25.43 1.48 30.37
N GLU A 199 26.19 0.45 29.98
CA GLU A 199 27.05 0.50 28.80
C GLU A 199 26.26 0.21 27.52
N SER A 200 26.49 1.02 26.47
CA SER A 200 25.97 0.84 25.11
C SER A 200 27.09 0.94 24.08
N LEU A 201 26.91 0.28 22.93
CA LEU A 201 27.86 0.37 21.82
C LEU A 201 27.46 1.51 20.89
N GLU A 202 28.40 2.37 20.55
CA GLU A 202 28.23 3.38 19.50
C GLU A 202 28.31 2.73 18.11
N PRO A 203 27.56 3.23 17.12
CA PRO A 203 27.60 2.70 15.75
C PRO A 203 28.98 2.91 15.12
N ASN A 204 29.68 1.81 14.81
CA ASN A 204 30.98 1.88 14.15
C ASN A 204 30.84 1.84 12.61
N THR A 205 30.98 3.00 11.97
CA THR A 205 30.82 3.18 10.51
C THR A 205 32.14 3.09 9.73
N MET A 206 33.27 2.78 10.38
CA MET A 206 34.61 2.82 9.75
C MET A 206 34.76 1.90 8.52
N PHE A 207 33.98 0.82 8.45
CA PHE A 207 33.97 -0.14 7.34
C PHE A 207 32.63 -0.19 6.59
N ALA A 208 31.74 0.78 6.84
CA ALA A 208 30.47 0.84 6.14
C ALA A 208 30.69 1.22 4.67
N THR A 209 30.20 0.41 3.74
CA THR A 209 30.16 0.76 2.32
C THR A 209 28.71 0.87 1.89
N PHE A 210 28.37 1.97 1.21
CA PHE A 210 27.03 2.16 0.65
C PHE A 210 26.79 1.34 -0.64
N ASP A 211 27.79 0.59 -1.12
CA ASP A 211 27.70 -0.26 -2.31
C ASP A 211 27.45 -1.73 -1.93
N PRO A 212 26.22 -2.27 -2.16
CA PRO A 212 25.91 -3.67 -1.85
C PRO A 212 26.67 -4.67 -2.73
N ALA A 213 27.18 -4.25 -3.89
CA ALA A 213 27.96 -5.12 -4.78
C ALA A 213 29.35 -5.45 -4.24
N ALA A 214 29.83 -4.73 -3.20
CA ALA A 214 31.15 -4.93 -2.63
C ALA A 214 31.31 -6.25 -1.85
N PHE A 215 30.21 -6.79 -1.31
CA PHE A 215 30.24 -7.99 -0.45
C PHE A 215 29.44 -9.18 -1.01
N VAL A 216 28.57 -8.94 -1.99
CA VAL A 216 27.68 -9.97 -2.53
C VAL A 216 28.22 -10.44 -3.88
N SER A 217 28.82 -11.63 -3.89
CA SER A 217 29.13 -12.32 -5.14
C SER A 217 27.91 -13.11 -5.62
N ASP A 218 26.97 -12.44 -6.28
CA ASP A 218 25.78 -13.05 -6.91
C ASP A 218 26.13 -13.83 -8.20
N ALA A 219 27.34 -14.39 -8.27
CA ALA A 219 27.72 -15.35 -9.27
C ALA A 219 27.06 -16.70 -8.94
N VAL A 220 25.82 -16.90 -9.41
CA VAL A 220 25.15 -18.20 -9.36
C VAL A 220 25.99 -19.19 -10.18
N ARG A 221 26.84 -19.96 -9.49
CA ARG A 221 27.72 -20.94 -10.12
C ARG A 221 26.88 -22.15 -10.54
N MET A 222 26.83 -22.39 -11.85
CA MET A 222 26.30 -23.66 -12.37
C MET A 222 27.31 -24.77 -12.09
N ASP A 223 26.85 -25.92 -11.59
CA ASP A 223 27.73 -27.02 -11.22
C ASP A 223 28.55 -27.53 -12.42
N GLU A 224 29.87 -27.42 -12.30
CA GLU A 224 30.80 -27.94 -13.30
C GLU A 224 31.07 -29.43 -13.03
N ARG A 225 30.83 -30.27 -14.05
CA ARG A 225 31.08 -31.71 -13.92
C ARG A 225 32.58 -32.00 -13.91
N LYS A 226 32.98 -33.02 -13.11
CA LYS A 226 34.34 -33.52 -13.07
C LYS A 226 34.80 -33.99 -14.47
N PRO A 227 36.00 -33.61 -14.95
CA PRO A 227 36.45 -33.89 -16.32
C PRO A 227 36.87 -35.36 -16.49
N PHE A 228 35.92 -36.23 -16.82
CA PHE A 228 36.14 -37.68 -16.99
C PHE A 228 36.98 -38.05 -18.23
N TRP A 229 37.09 -37.17 -19.22
CA TRP A 229 37.81 -37.42 -20.47
C TRP A 229 39.35 -37.32 -20.35
N SER A 230 39.88 -36.86 -19.22
CA SER A 230 41.33 -36.70 -19.01
C SER A 230 41.80 -37.54 -17.83
N ARG A 231 42.63 -38.56 -18.11
CA ARG A 231 43.14 -39.49 -17.08
C ARG A 231 43.83 -38.77 -15.92
N ARG A 232 44.69 -37.79 -16.24
CA ARG A 232 45.41 -36.99 -15.22
C ARG A 232 44.46 -36.09 -14.42
N ARG A 233 43.53 -35.38 -15.08
CA ARG A 233 42.61 -34.44 -14.39
C ARG A 233 41.53 -35.16 -13.60
N TRP A 234 41.14 -36.37 -14.00
CA TRP A 234 40.21 -37.20 -13.26
C TRP A 234 40.77 -37.63 -11.89
N ALA A 235 42.03 -38.08 -11.86
CA ALA A 235 42.69 -38.48 -10.62
C ALA A 235 43.07 -37.28 -9.74
N LEU A 236 43.45 -36.14 -10.34
CA LEU A 236 43.82 -34.94 -9.58
C LEU A 236 42.62 -34.20 -8.97
N ASN A 237 41.45 -34.25 -9.61
CA ASN A 237 40.21 -33.66 -9.09
C ASN A 237 39.40 -34.68 -8.29
N ASP A 238 40.05 -35.65 -7.63
CA ASP A 238 39.33 -36.63 -6.83
C ASP A 238 38.86 -36.03 -5.52
N ASN A 239 37.59 -36.31 -5.18
CA ASN A 239 36.96 -35.73 -4.02
C ASN A 239 36.75 -36.85 -2.99
N PHE A 240 37.65 -36.94 -2.02
CA PHE A 240 37.65 -37.99 -1.01
C PHE A 240 36.61 -37.72 0.07
N MET A 241 35.33 -37.81 -0.32
CA MET A 241 34.19 -37.63 0.57
C MET A 241 33.42 -38.94 0.68
N VAL A 242 33.14 -39.36 1.91
CA VAL A 242 32.18 -40.44 2.17
C VAL A 242 30.86 -39.77 2.52
N PRO A 243 29.77 -39.99 1.74
CA PRO A 243 28.48 -39.43 2.08
C PRO A 243 28.00 -40.03 3.40
N MET A 244 27.82 -39.17 4.41
CA MET A 244 27.28 -39.55 5.71
C MET A 244 25.87 -38.99 5.83
N SER A 245 24.88 -39.86 6.02
CA SER A 245 23.55 -39.43 6.44
C SER A 245 23.61 -38.93 7.89
N PRO A 246 22.97 -37.81 8.25
CA PRO A 246 22.87 -37.40 9.64
C PRO A 246 22.21 -38.52 10.45
N LYS A 247 22.92 -39.03 11.47
CA LYS A 247 22.38 -40.08 12.36
C LYS A 247 21.29 -39.46 13.24
N PRO A 248 20.13 -40.11 13.44
CA PRO A 248 19.15 -39.63 14.41
C PRO A 248 19.79 -39.67 15.81
N LYS A 249 19.95 -38.51 16.45
CA LYS A 249 20.31 -38.44 17.86
C LYS A 249 19.12 -38.96 18.65
N ASN A 250 19.34 -40.04 19.41
CA ASN A 250 18.50 -40.58 20.49
C ASN A 250 17.18 -39.82 20.71
N THR A 251 16.11 -40.23 20.03
CA THR A 251 14.77 -40.06 20.57
C THR A 251 14.74 -40.80 21.90
N ILE A 252 14.63 -40.06 23.01
CA ILE A 252 14.18 -40.63 24.27
C ILE A 252 12.83 -41.28 23.95
N PRO A 253 12.63 -42.59 24.20
CA PRO A 253 11.29 -43.15 24.10
C PRO A 253 10.45 -42.46 25.17
N ASP A 254 9.40 -41.76 24.75
CA ASP A 254 8.31 -41.35 25.65
C ASP A 254 7.67 -42.64 26.19
N GLU A 255 8.02 -43.00 27.43
CA GLU A 255 7.22 -43.91 28.28
C GLU A 255 6.17 -43.10 29.05
#